data_AF-A0A2N1K0D9-F1
#
_entry.id   AF-A0A2N1K0D9-F1
#
_cell.length_a   1.000
_cell.length_b   1.000
_cell.length_c   1.000
_cell.angle_alpha   90.00
_cell.angle_beta   90.00
_cell.angle_gamma   90.00
#
_symmetry.space_group_name_H-M   'P 1'
#
loop_
_entity.id
_entity.type
_entity.pdbx_description
1 polymer ?
#
loop_
_entity_poly.entity_id
_entity_poly.type
_entity_poly.pdbx_seq_one_letter_code
_entity_poly.pdbx_strand_id
1 'polypeptide(L)'
;MDRYVTRTAQQVWDTWGSLDEIWTGANYKEYNLLVVSGEDAWVISTDKKIKKIASNDLPMRFSMSGLNYSYQAPTMKYDGKPTIKVEVAPDMFKEKYDNGEFEALPASPQLFTFTTHEEFHHYQDNWKVDKIEPEKVEELTGNKEARKIRLELLASLRMAVIDTSKEKEHLAAAKYWFDTYKKNHPEDYKTVRGMDVLEGTARYFDMAVNVRSNIGMNASKEEVYQKYKDLIEKDYTLNISRIDGFADSESYDLGGAAGVLLEKNKKDKSWQKEAENGTSLVEILLKDVKSVPQQPSQEIEKLIKEIAEKQKEFQEENK
;
A
#
# COMPACT_ATOMS: atom_id res chain seq x y z
N MET A 1 -4.19 7.76 -22.00
CA MET A 1 -3.15 6.73 -21.84
C MET A 1 -1.69 7.24 -21.98
N ASP A 2 -1.22 7.77 -23.11
CA ASP A 2 0.22 8.13 -23.26
C ASP A 2 0.78 9.05 -22.14
N ARG A 3 -0.03 10.00 -21.66
CA ARG A 3 0.32 10.86 -20.51
C ARG A 3 0.47 10.07 -19.20
N TYR A 4 -0.39 9.07 -18.97
CA TYR A 4 -0.39 8.19 -17.81
C TYR A 4 0.91 7.36 -17.78
N VAL A 5 1.26 6.77 -18.92
CA VAL A 5 2.51 6.02 -19.12
C VAL A 5 3.73 6.92 -18.97
N THR A 6 3.72 8.11 -19.55
CA THR A 6 4.87 9.04 -19.47
C THR A 6 5.16 9.46 -18.04
N ARG A 7 4.14 9.75 -17.24
CA ARG A 7 4.32 10.07 -15.81
C ARG A 7 4.84 8.87 -15.01
N THR A 8 4.29 7.68 -15.28
CA THR A 8 4.77 6.44 -14.67
C THR A 8 6.25 6.23 -14.98
N ALA A 9 6.64 6.41 -16.25
CA ALA A 9 8.02 6.28 -16.70
C ALA A 9 8.96 7.23 -15.97
N GLN A 10 8.56 8.50 -15.79
CA GLN A 10 9.35 9.48 -15.06
C GLN A 10 9.62 9.02 -13.62
N GLN A 11 8.58 8.58 -12.90
CA GLN A 11 8.73 8.09 -11.53
C GLN A 11 9.60 6.84 -11.43
N VAL A 12 9.44 5.90 -12.38
CA VAL A 12 10.31 4.71 -12.50
C VAL A 12 11.77 5.14 -12.62
N TRP A 13 12.09 6.04 -13.54
CA TRP A 13 13.46 6.49 -13.79
C TRP A 13 14.08 7.28 -12.63
N ASP A 14 13.25 7.95 -11.84
CA ASP A 14 13.71 8.78 -10.72
C ASP A 14 13.92 7.98 -9.43
N THR A 15 13.33 6.78 -9.30
CA THR A 15 13.31 6.06 -8.01
C THR A 15 13.80 4.62 -8.04
N TRP A 16 13.51 3.84 -9.10
CA TRP A 16 13.79 2.39 -9.09
C TRP A 16 15.28 2.03 -8.94
N GLY A 17 16.16 2.97 -9.28
CA GLY A 17 17.61 2.86 -9.11
C GLY A 17 18.14 3.01 -7.68
N SER A 18 17.31 3.50 -6.75
CA SER A 18 17.71 3.91 -5.38
C SER A 18 16.78 3.35 -4.31
N LEU A 19 16.09 2.24 -4.58
CA LEU A 19 15.09 1.68 -3.66
C LEU A 19 15.70 1.14 -2.35
N ASP A 20 16.99 0.83 -2.34
CA ASP A 20 17.74 0.41 -1.16
C ASP A 20 17.87 1.53 -0.12
N GLU A 21 17.80 2.80 -0.57
CA GLU A 21 17.70 3.98 0.28
C GLU A 21 16.36 4.05 1.03
N ILE A 22 15.33 3.29 0.61
CA ILE A 22 14.06 3.14 1.32
C ILE A 22 14.08 1.83 2.10
N TRP A 23 14.11 0.68 1.42
CA TRP A 23 14.18 -0.63 2.06
C TRP A 23 15.48 -1.36 1.71
N THR A 24 16.27 -1.68 2.73
CA THR A 24 17.63 -2.23 2.55
C THR A 24 17.61 -3.50 1.71
N GLY A 25 18.14 -3.43 0.49
CA GLY A 25 18.23 -4.56 -0.45
C GLY A 25 17.19 -4.57 -1.57
N ALA A 26 16.14 -3.73 -1.51
CA ALA A 26 15.19 -3.58 -2.60
C ALA A 26 15.85 -2.89 -3.80
N ASN A 27 15.64 -3.39 -5.02
CA ASN A 27 16.28 -2.84 -6.22
C ASN A 27 15.59 -3.29 -7.51
N TYR A 28 15.03 -2.33 -8.27
CA TYR A 28 14.30 -2.61 -9.53
C TYR A 28 15.02 -2.04 -10.76
N LYS A 29 16.29 -1.61 -10.62
CA LYS A 29 17.02 -0.85 -11.64
C LYS A 29 17.23 -1.57 -12.99
N GLU A 30 17.13 -2.89 -12.99
CA GLU A 30 17.35 -3.73 -14.18
C GLU A 30 16.05 -4.12 -14.89
N TYR A 31 14.90 -3.76 -14.33
CA TYR A 31 13.60 -4.17 -14.84
C TYR A 31 13.06 -3.18 -15.86
N ASN A 32 12.55 -3.70 -16.97
CA ASN A 32 11.62 -2.95 -17.80
C ASN A 32 10.21 -3.01 -17.20
N LEU A 33 9.39 -2.01 -17.49
CA LEU A 33 7.94 -2.05 -17.26
C LEU A 33 7.20 -2.06 -18.59
N LEU A 34 6.49 -3.16 -18.87
CA LEU A 34 5.59 -3.31 -20.00
C LEU A 34 4.16 -2.98 -19.54
N VAL A 35 3.62 -1.87 -20.02
CA VAL A 35 2.23 -1.47 -19.78
C VAL A 35 1.40 -1.91 -20.99
N VAL A 36 0.33 -2.67 -20.77
CA VAL A 36 -0.58 -3.12 -21.83
C VAL A 36 -1.96 -2.52 -21.60
N SER A 37 -2.56 -1.92 -22.63
CA SER A 37 -3.87 -1.30 -22.53
C SER A 37 -4.62 -1.32 -23.86
N GLY A 38 -5.63 -2.18 -23.96
CA GLY A 38 -6.41 -2.36 -25.19
C GLY A 38 -5.53 -2.77 -26.37
N GLU A 39 -5.53 -1.98 -27.43
CA GLU A 39 -4.76 -2.22 -28.66
C GLU A 39 -3.29 -1.76 -28.58
N ASP A 40 -2.93 -1.05 -27.52
CA ASP A 40 -1.61 -0.44 -27.34
C ASP A 40 -0.82 -1.12 -26.21
N ALA A 41 0.50 -1.10 -26.35
CA ALA A 41 1.42 -1.40 -25.26
C ALA A 41 2.63 -0.47 -25.28
N TRP A 42 3.23 -0.24 -24.11
CA TRP A 42 4.38 0.62 -23.90
C TRP A 42 5.43 -0.09 -23.09
N VAL A 43 6.65 -0.14 -23.61
CA VAL A 43 7.82 -0.60 -22.86
C VAL A 43 8.55 0.61 -22.32
N ILE A 44 8.52 0.79 -21.00
CA ILE A 44 9.32 1.75 -20.26
C ILE A 44 10.64 1.06 -19.93
N SER A 45 11.71 1.51 -20.57
CA SER A 45 13.04 0.93 -20.41
C SER A 45 13.92 1.73 -19.47
N THR A 46 14.90 1.05 -18.87
CA THR A 46 15.82 1.64 -17.89
C THR A 46 16.77 2.70 -18.50
N ASP A 47 16.89 2.76 -19.83
CA ASP A 47 17.68 3.76 -20.56
C ASP A 47 16.90 5.05 -20.89
N LYS A 48 15.83 5.30 -20.12
CA LYS A 48 14.95 6.47 -20.21
C LYS A 48 14.21 6.62 -21.54
N LYS A 49 13.76 5.49 -22.11
CA LYS A 49 12.96 5.47 -23.33
C LYS A 49 11.60 4.81 -23.10
N ILE A 50 10.63 5.22 -23.91
CA ILE A 50 9.33 4.59 -24.02
C ILE A 50 9.18 4.12 -25.46
N LYS A 51 8.96 2.82 -25.65
CA LYS A 51 8.66 2.22 -26.96
C LYS A 51 7.19 1.82 -26.99
N LYS A 52 6.41 2.49 -27.83
CA LYS A 52 5.01 2.12 -28.10
C LYS A 52 4.97 1.03 -29.18
N ILE A 53 4.13 0.03 -28.98
CA ILE A 53 3.90 -1.11 -29.90
C ILE A 53 2.41 -1.46 -29.89
N ALA A 54 1.92 -2.10 -30.95
CA ALA A 54 0.58 -2.68 -30.90
C ALA A 54 0.57 -3.88 -29.95
N SER A 55 -0.47 -4.02 -29.12
CA SER A 55 -0.57 -5.13 -28.17
C SER A 55 -0.63 -6.49 -28.88
N ASN A 56 -1.18 -6.54 -30.10
CA ASN A 56 -1.20 -7.74 -30.95
C ASN A 56 0.18 -8.15 -31.50
N ASP A 57 1.17 -7.24 -31.47
CA ASP A 57 2.56 -7.55 -31.86
C ASP A 57 3.38 -8.10 -30.70
N LEU A 58 2.83 -8.12 -29.47
CA LEU A 58 3.49 -8.71 -28.31
C LEU A 58 3.61 -10.23 -28.48
N PRO A 59 4.73 -10.83 -28.02
CA PRO A 59 4.82 -12.28 -27.90
C PRO A 59 3.66 -12.83 -27.06
N MET A 60 3.13 -14.01 -27.41
CA MET A 60 1.99 -14.64 -26.73
C MET A 60 2.12 -14.68 -25.20
N ARG A 61 3.33 -14.87 -24.67
CA ARG A 61 3.58 -14.87 -23.21
C ARG A 61 3.32 -13.52 -22.52
N PHE A 62 3.24 -12.43 -23.27
CA PHE A 62 2.90 -11.09 -22.80
C PHE A 62 1.51 -10.64 -23.28
N SER A 63 0.70 -11.53 -23.87
CA SER A 63 -0.65 -11.19 -24.32
C SER A 63 -1.51 -10.70 -23.15
N MET A 64 -2.46 -9.82 -23.46
CA MET A 64 -3.40 -9.29 -22.49
C MET A 64 -4.33 -10.39 -21.96
N SER A 65 -4.55 -10.40 -20.64
CA SER A 65 -5.54 -11.24 -19.95
C SER A 65 -6.94 -10.61 -19.99
N GLY A 66 -7.00 -9.28 -20.11
CA GLY A 66 -8.24 -8.50 -20.09
C GLY A 66 -8.65 -8.02 -18.70
N LEU A 67 -7.85 -8.33 -17.67
CA LEU A 67 -8.09 -7.90 -16.29
C LEU A 67 -7.38 -6.56 -16.03
N ASN A 68 -8.14 -5.55 -15.61
CA ASN A 68 -7.59 -4.26 -15.20
C ASN A 68 -6.71 -4.44 -13.95
N TYR A 69 -5.55 -3.76 -13.92
CA TYR A 69 -4.52 -3.92 -12.90
C TYR A 69 -4.03 -5.38 -12.73
N SER A 70 -3.95 -6.14 -13.82
CA SER A 70 -3.25 -7.43 -13.81
C SER A 70 -1.74 -7.21 -13.75
N TYR A 71 -1.06 -7.87 -12.81
CA TYR A 71 0.39 -7.80 -12.63
C TYR A 71 1.07 -9.13 -12.98
N GLN A 72 2.26 -9.05 -13.58
CA GLN A 72 3.17 -10.19 -13.75
C GLN A 72 4.58 -9.79 -13.36
N ALA A 73 5.17 -10.55 -12.43
CA ALA A 73 6.53 -10.39 -11.94
C ALA A 73 7.58 -10.56 -13.07
N PRO A 74 8.81 -10.03 -12.90
CA PRO A 74 9.86 -9.97 -13.92
C PRO A 74 10.57 -11.31 -14.16
N THR A 75 9.84 -12.41 -14.09
CA THR A 75 10.33 -13.78 -14.37
C THR A 75 10.61 -14.00 -15.87
N MET A 76 10.02 -13.19 -16.74
CA MET A 76 10.18 -13.24 -18.19
C MET A 76 11.01 -12.08 -18.73
N LYS A 77 11.64 -12.30 -19.90
CA LYS A 77 12.41 -11.27 -20.60
C LYS A 77 11.67 -10.73 -21.84
N TYR A 78 11.67 -9.41 -21.97
CA TYR A 78 11.31 -8.68 -23.18
C TYR A 78 12.51 -7.84 -23.64
N ASP A 79 12.85 -7.91 -24.93
CA ASP A 79 14.07 -7.28 -25.49
C ASP A 79 15.34 -7.56 -24.66
N GLY A 80 15.47 -8.80 -24.16
CA GLY A 80 16.65 -9.28 -23.41
C GLY A 80 16.71 -8.89 -21.93
N LYS A 81 15.77 -8.08 -21.42
CA LYS A 81 15.74 -7.65 -20.01
C LYS A 81 14.56 -8.25 -19.23
N PRO A 82 14.73 -8.59 -17.94
CA PRO A 82 13.61 -8.92 -17.06
C PRO A 82 12.55 -7.81 -17.12
N THR A 83 11.28 -8.19 -17.24
CA THR A 83 10.20 -7.25 -17.53
C THR A 83 9.01 -7.51 -16.65
N ILE A 84 8.65 -6.52 -15.83
CA ILE A 84 7.37 -6.46 -15.15
C ILE A 84 6.30 -6.14 -16.20
N LYS A 85 5.19 -6.87 -16.21
CA LYS A 85 4.04 -6.54 -17.06
C LYS A 85 2.87 -6.09 -16.19
N VAL A 86 2.23 -4.99 -16.58
CA VAL A 86 0.97 -4.54 -15.97
C VAL A 86 -0.06 -4.24 -17.05
N GLU A 87 -1.29 -4.72 -16.85
CA GLU A 87 -2.44 -4.38 -17.69
C GLU A 87 -3.27 -3.28 -17.03
N VAL A 88 -3.68 -2.29 -17.81
CA VAL A 88 -4.56 -1.21 -17.34
C VAL A 88 -5.68 -0.95 -18.34
N ALA A 89 -6.84 -0.54 -17.86
CA ALA A 89 -7.98 -0.17 -18.70
C ALA A 89 -7.61 0.97 -19.68
N PRO A 90 -8.18 1.01 -20.90
CA PRO A 90 -7.81 1.99 -21.94
C PRO A 90 -8.09 3.45 -21.55
N ASP A 91 -8.88 3.68 -20.52
CA ASP A 91 -9.43 4.97 -20.15
C ASP A 91 -8.86 5.63 -18.91
N MET A 92 -7.65 5.23 -18.50
CA MET A 92 -6.93 5.94 -17.45
C MET A 92 -6.73 7.42 -17.81
N PHE A 93 -7.06 8.32 -16.86
CA PHE A 93 -7.03 9.78 -16.97
C PHE A 93 -8.01 10.39 -17.99
N LYS A 94 -9.25 9.90 -18.11
CA LYS A 94 -10.28 10.60 -18.90
C LYS A 94 -10.73 11.89 -18.20
N GLU A 95 -10.89 11.87 -16.88
CA GLU A 95 -11.17 13.06 -16.06
C GLU A 95 -9.93 13.51 -15.23
N LYS A 96 -9.96 14.75 -14.70
CA LYS A 96 -8.93 15.22 -13.74
C LYS A 96 -9.12 14.48 -12.41
N TYR A 97 -8.07 13.88 -11.86
CA TYR A 97 -8.13 12.99 -10.69
C TYR A 97 -8.95 11.68 -10.90
N ASP A 98 -9.13 11.26 -12.14
CA ASP A 98 -9.81 10.02 -12.49
C ASP A 98 -8.97 8.80 -12.07
N ASN A 99 -9.52 7.96 -11.19
CA ASN A 99 -9.14 6.58 -10.80
C ASN A 99 -7.65 6.21 -10.88
N GLY A 100 -6.76 7.16 -10.63
CA GLY A 100 -5.37 6.99 -10.99
C GLY A 100 -4.44 8.11 -10.53
N GLU A 101 -4.91 9.15 -9.86
CA GLU A 101 -4.07 10.19 -9.27
C GLU A 101 -4.33 10.28 -7.76
N PHE A 102 -3.32 10.70 -7.01
CA PHE A 102 -3.43 11.06 -5.61
C PHE A 102 -3.63 12.58 -5.50
N GLU A 103 -4.58 13.04 -4.69
CA GLU A 103 -4.81 14.47 -4.44
C GLU A 103 -3.57 15.13 -3.82
N ALA A 104 -2.92 14.44 -2.87
CA ALA A 104 -1.69 14.93 -2.23
C ALA A 104 -0.48 14.90 -3.16
N LEU A 105 -0.47 14.00 -4.15
CA LEU A 105 0.64 13.73 -5.07
C LEU A 105 0.17 13.67 -6.54
N PRO A 106 -0.27 14.80 -7.12
CA PRO A 106 -0.94 14.84 -8.43
C PRO A 106 -0.05 14.52 -9.64
N ALA A 107 1.26 14.33 -9.42
CA ALA A 107 2.15 13.82 -10.46
C ALA A 107 2.25 12.29 -10.46
N SER A 108 1.69 11.61 -9.45
CA SER A 108 1.77 10.16 -9.31
C SER A 108 0.58 9.41 -9.89
N PRO A 109 0.76 8.71 -11.03
CA PRO A 109 -0.17 7.68 -11.46
C PRO A 109 -0.26 6.49 -10.49
N GLN A 110 -1.46 5.93 -10.30
CA GLN A 110 -1.69 4.70 -9.54
C GLN A 110 -0.93 3.49 -10.11
N LEU A 111 -0.68 3.44 -11.41
CA LEU A 111 0.13 2.38 -12.04
C LEU A 111 1.53 2.32 -11.45
N PHE A 112 2.15 3.47 -11.18
CA PHE A 112 3.47 3.49 -10.56
C PHE A 112 3.43 2.89 -9.15
N THR A 113 2.48 3.33 -8.32
CA THR A 113 2.35 2.85 -6.94
C THR A 113 1.96 1.37 -6.89
N PHE A 114 1.02 0.95 -7.74
CA PHE A 114 0.60 -0.44 -7.86
C PHE A 114 1.76 -1.34 -8.31
N THR A 115 2.46 -0.98 -9.40
CA THR A 115 3.60 -1.78 -9.88
C THR A 115 4.69 -1.90 -8.81
N THR A 116 4.99 -0.80 -8.11
CA THR A 116 6.02 -0.77 -7.06
C THR A 116 5.60 -1.63 -5.86
N HIS A 117 4.32 -1.62 -5.52
CA HIS A 117 3.71 -2.43 -4.47
C HIS A 117 3.82 -3.93 -4.79
N GLU A 118 3.31 -4.34 -5.95
CA GLU A 118 3.30 -5.75 -6.37
C GLU A 118 4.72 -6.32 -6.53
N GLU A 119 5.67 -5.54 -7.03
CA GLU A 119 7.08 -5.97 -7.10
C GLU A 119 7.70 -6.08 -5.70
N PHE A 120 7.22 -5.32 -4.72
CA PHE A 120 7.72 -5.46 -3.34
C PHE A 120 7.31 -6.78 -2.71
N HIS A 121 6.16 -7.35 -3.08
CA HIS A 121 5.80 -8.72 -2.71
C HIS A 121 6.82 -9.74 -3.22
N HIS A 122 7.39 -9.55 -4.41
CA HIS A 122 8.48 -10.41 -4.90
C HIS A 122 9.77 -10.28 -4.07
N TYR A 123 10.08 -9.07 -3.60
CA TYR A 123 11.17 -8.86 -2.62
C TYR A 123 10.90 -9.60 -1.29
N GLN A 124 9.64 -9.80 -0.94
CA GLN A 124 9.21 -10.47 0.29
C GLN A 124 9.19 -12.01 0.21
N ASP A 125 9.39 -12.63 -0.96
CA ASP A 125 9.25 -14.09 -1.19
C ASP A 125 9.99 -14.98 -0.18
N ASN A 126 11.10 -14.49 0.38
CA ASN A 126 11.95 -15.24 1.33
C ASN A 126 11.81 -14.80 2.80
N TRP A 127 10.84 -13.93 3.10
CA TRP A 127 10.60 -13.47 4.47
C TRP A 127 9.99 -14.58 5.32
N LYS A 128 10.22 -14.52 6.64
CA LYS A 128 9.69 -15.52 7.58
C LYS A 128 8.33 -15.09 8.09
N VAL A 129 7.34 -15.10 7.20
CA VAL A 129 5.97 -14.70 7.50
C VAL A 129 5.08 -15.93 7.62
N ASP A 130 4.10 -15.86 8.53
CA ASP A 130 3.08 -16.90 8.67
C ASP A 130 2.31 -17.05 7.36
N LYS A 131 1.99 -18.29 6.96
CA LYS A 131 1.23 -18.56 5.74
C LYS A 131 -0.14 -17.89 5.82
N ILE A 132 -0.47 -17.09 4.80
CA ILE A 132 -1.80 -16.51 4.66
C ILE A 132 -2.76 -17.59 4.17
N GLU A 133 -3.90 -17.70 4.82
CA GLU A 133 -5.01 -18.58 4.44
C GLU A 133 -6.20 -17.69 4.00
N PRO A 134 -6.32 -17.37 2.69
CA PRO A 134 -7.31 -16.38 2.21
C PRO A 134 -8.75 -16.70 2.63
N GLU A 135 -9.14 -17.97 2.55
CA GLU A 135 -10.48 -18.43 2.95
C GLU A 135 -10.78 -18.09 4.42
N LYS A 136 -9.80 -18.26 5.33
CA LYS A 136 -9.97 -17.91 6.75
C LYS A 136 -9.97 -16.41 6.97
N VAL A 137 -9.20 -15.65 6.19
CA VAL A 137 -9.24 -14.17 6.25
C VAL A 137 -10.61 -13.66 5.83
N GLU A 138 -11.18 -14.24 4.76
CA GLU A 138 -12.52 -13.91 4.28
C GLU A 138 -13.60 -14.21 5.33
N GLU A 139 -13.57 -15.39 5.95
CA GLU A 139 -14.49 -15.77 7.03
C GLU A 139 -14.49 -14.77 8.20
N LEU A 140 -13.33 -14.18 8.51
CA LEU A 140 -13.17 -13.22 9.59
C LEU A 140 -13.62 -11.80 9.26
N THR A 141 -13.87 -11.49 7.99
CA THR A 141 -14.43 -10.19 7.56
C THR A 141 -15.72 -9.86 8.32
N GLY A 142 -16.54 -10.88 8.64
CA GLY A 142 -17.78 -10.72 9.39
C GLY A 142 -17.64 -10.32 10.87
N ASN A 143 -16.42 -10.34 11.44
CA ASN A 143 -16.19 -10.01 12.85
C ASN A 143 -16.17 -8.49 13.10
N LYS A 144 -17.37 -7.90 13.18
CA LYS A 144 -17.56 -6.44 13.30
C LYS A 144 -16.83 -5.80 14.48
N GLU A 145 -16.73 -6.49 15.62
CA GLU A 145 -16.01 -5.94 16.78
C GLU A 145 -14.49 -5.91 16.57
N ALA A 146 -13.92 -6.92 15.92
CA ALA A 146 -12.51 -6.90 15.55
C ALA A 146 -12.20 -5.78 14.55
N ARG A 147 -13.03 -5.63 13.50
CA ARG A 147 -12.91 -4.54 12.51
C ARG A 147 -13.04 -3.17 13.19
N LYS A 148 -14.02 -2.99 14.09
CA LYS A 148 -14.16 -1.76 14.89
C LYS A 148 -12.87 -1.42 15.63
N ILE A 149 -12.30 -2.36 16.38
CA ILE A 149 -11.05 -2.11 17.13
C ILE A 149 -9.88 -1.79 16.20
N ARG A 150 -9.76 -2.47 15.05
CA ARG A 150 -8.73 -2.20 14.05
C ARG A 150 -8.87 -0.81 13.43
N LEU A 151 -10.09 -0.34 13.21
CA LEU A 151 -10.35 1.02 12.75
C LEU A 151 -10.02 2.08 13.82
N GLU A 152 -10.28 1.81 15.10
CA GLU A 152 -9.86 2.71 16.19
C GLU A 152 -8.32 2.79 16.31
N LEU A 153 -7.65 1.65 16.14
CA LEU A 153 -6.20 1.58 16.05
C LEU A 153 -5.69 2.41 14.86
N LEU A 154 -6.27 2.23 13.68
CA LEU A 154 -5.92 2.98 12.48
C LEU A 154 -6.17 4.48 12.66
N ALA A 155 -7.31 4.89 13.21
CA ALA A 155 -7.61 6.28 13.53
C ALA A 155 -6.55 6.90 14.43
N SER A 156 -6.13 6.15 15.47
CA SER A 156 -5.08 6.59 16.39
C SER A 156 -3.73 6.74 15.69
N LEU A 157 -3.32 5.79 14.84
CA LEU A 157 -2.06 5.87 14.08
C LEU A 157 -2.05 7.03 13.09
N ARG A 158 -3.17 7.26 12.38
CA ARG A 158 -3.31 8.39 11.47
C ARG A 158 -3.17 9.72 12.20
N MET A 159 -3.83 9.86 13.35
CA MET A 159 -3.71 11.07 14.16
C MET A 159 -2.30 11.26 14.72
N ALA A 160 -1.58 10.18 15.01
CA ALA A 160 -0.16 10.27 15.37
C ALA A 160 0.71 10.83 14.21
N VAL A 161 0.33 10.58 12.96
CA VAL A 161 0.99 11.19 11.79
C VAL A 161 0.59 12.66 11.63
N ILE A 162 -0.72 12.95 11.71
CA ILE A 162 -1.33 14.25 11.40
C ILE A 162 -1.05 15.30 12.48
N ASP A 163 -1.32 14.98 13.74
CA ASP A 163 -1.16 15.85 14.90
C ASP A 163 0.14 15.52 15.65
N THR A 164 1.26 15.99 15.10
CA THR A 164 2.59 15.78 15.67
C THR A 164 2.75 16.37 17.07
N SER A 165 1.90 17.32 17.47
CA SER A 165 1.94 17.91 18.81
C SER A 165 1.47 16.93 19.89
N LYS A 166 0.61 15.98 19.52
CA LYS A 166 0.01 14.96 20.38
C LYS A 166 0.40 13.53 19.99
N GLU A 167 1.42 13.36 19.17
CA GLU A 167 1.84 12.06 18.65
C GLU A 167 1.99 10.99 19.75
N LYS A 168 2.60 11.33 20.89
CA LYS A 168 2.75 10.37 22.01
C LYS A 168 1.41 9.92 22.59
N GLU A 169 0.43 10.81 22.66
CA GLU A 169 -0.91 10.52 23.17
C GLU A 169 -1.64 9.60 22.17
N HIS A 170 -1.55 9.90 20.88
CA HIS A 170 -2.10 9.08 19.81
C HIS A 170 -1.46 7.70 19.73
N LEU A 171 -0.14 7.58 19.91
CA LEU A 171 0.55 6.29 20.00
C LEU A 171 0.11 5.49 21.24
N ALA A 172 -0.12 6.14 22.39
CA ALA A 172 -0.62 5.47 23.59
C ALA A 172 -2.06 4.95 23.42
N ALA A 173 -2.90 5.69 22.69
CA ALA A 173 -4.23 5.26 22.28
C ALA A 173 -4.15 4.07 21.30
N ALA A 174 -3.28 4.15 20.28
CA ALA A 174 -3.03 3.05 19.34
C ALA A 174 -2.58 1.78 20.08
N LYS A 175 -1.65 1.91 21.04
CA LYS A 175 -1.22 0.77 21.87
C LYS A 175 -2.38 0.13 22.63
N TYR A 176 -3.29 0.92 23.20
CA TYR A 176 -4.45 0.39 23.89
C TYR A 176 -5.36 -0.42 22.96
N TRP A 177 -5.66 0.10 21.78
CA TRP A 177 -6.49 -0.62 20.81
C TRP A 177 -5.81 -1.87 20.27
N PHE A 178 -4.50 -1.80 20.02
CA PHE A 178 -3.71 -2.96 19.61
C PHE A 178 -3.68 -4.07 20.69
N ASP A 179 -3.47 -3.70 21.96
CA ASP A 179 -3.51 -4.65 23.08
C ASP A 179 -4.91 -5.26 23.26
N THR A 180 -5.94 -4.43 23.11
CA THR A 180 -7.34 -4.85 23.19
C THR A 180 -7.69 -5.84 22.09
N TYR A 181 -7.25 -5.57 20.85
CA TYR A 181 -7.43 -6.46 19.71
C TYR A 181 -6.77 -7.82 19.96
N LYS A 182 -5.48 -7.84 20.32
CA LYS A 182 -4.74 -9.08 20.61
C LYS A 182 -5.36 -9.89 21.74
N LYS A 183 -5.88 -9.23 22.77
CA LYS A 183 -6.49 -9.87 23.93
C LYS A 183 -7.88 -10.44 23.62
N ASN A 184 -8.73 -9.67 22.95
CA ASN A 184 -10.14 -9.99 22.79
C ASN A 184 -10.43 -10.77 21.50
N HIS A 185 -9.58 -10.64 20.48
CA HIS A 185 -9.72 -11.32 19.19
C HIS A 185 -8.41 -12.02 18.77
N PRO A 186 -7.87 -12.93 19.60
CA PRO A 186 -6.57 -13.56 19.34
C PRO A 186 -6.54 -14.43 18.07
N GLU A 187 -7.66 -15.08 17.72
CA GLU A 187 -7.74 -15.89 16.49
C GLU A 187 -7.78 -15.01 15.24
N ASP A 188 -8.50 -13.89 15.29
CA ASP A 188 -8.51 -12.90 14.21
C ASP A 188 -7.10 -12.33 14.02
N TYR A 189 -6.47 -11.88 15.10
CA TYR A 189 -5.09 -11.39 15.11
C TYR A 189 -4.10 -12.38 14.50
N LYS A 190 -4.11 -13.65 14.92
CA LYS A 190 -3.21 -14.68 14.36
C LYS A 190 -3.43 -14.88 12.87
N THR A 191 -4.69 -14.89 12.43
CA THR A 191 -5.05 -15.21 11.04
C THR A 191 -4.63 -14.09 10.09
N VAL A 192 -4.84 -12.84 10.47
CA VAL A 192 -4.52 -11.69 9.61
C VAL A 192 -3.06 -11.23 9.74
N ARG A 193 -2.31 -11.74 10.72
CA ARG A 193 -0.92 -11.31 10.99
C ARG A 193 -0.01 -11.41 9.77
N GLY A 194 -0.12 -12.48 8.98
CA GLY A 194 0.66 -12.61 7.75
C GLY A 194 0.39 -11.47 6.76
N MET A 195 -0.89 -11.12 6.61
CA MET A 195 -1.34 -9.98 5.79
C MET A 195 -0.85 -8.63 6.35
N ASP A 196 -0.97 -8.43 7.66
CA ASP A 196 -0.48 -7.22 8.36
C ASP A 196 1.04 -7.01 8.15
N VAL A 197 1.81 -8.09 7.93
CA VAL A 197 3.23 -8.01 7.59
C VAL A 197 3.44 -7.70 6.11
N LEU A 198 2.90 -8.53 5.20
CA LEU A 198 3.19 -8.41 3.76
C LEU A 198 2.57 -7.14 3.17
N GLU A 199 1.25 -6.99 3.25
CA GLU A 199 0.53 -5.83 2.71
C GLU A 199 0.88 -4.55 3.45
N GLY A 200 1.04 -4.63 4.77
CA GLY A 200 1.38 -3.48 5.59
C GLY A 200 2.75 -2.89 5.25
N THR A 201 3.76 -3.74 5.03
CA THR A 201 5.09 -3.26 4.63
C THR A 201 5.15 -2.86 3.17
N ALA A 202 4.43 -3.55 2.28
CA ALA A 202 4.29 -3.17 0.89
C ALA A 202 3.58 -1.81 0.73
N ARG A 203 2.55 -1.53 1.54
CA ARG A 203 1.91 -0.21 1.58
C ARG A 203 2.87 0.88 2.00
N TYR A 204 3.60 0.69 3.10
CA TYR A 204 4.60 1.67 3.51
C TYR A 204 5.65 1.90 2.41
N PHE A 205 6.13 0.82 1.78
CA PHE A 205 7.13 0.91 0.74
C PHE A 205 6.59 1.70 -0.47
N ASP A 206 5.40 1.38 -0.98
CA ASP A 206 4.80 2.12 -2.10
C ASP A 206 4.59 3.61 -1.76
N MET A 207 4.16 3.92 -0.54
CA MET A 207 3.98 5.30 -0.07
C MET A 207 5.32 6.03 -0.05
N ALA A 208 6.36 5.39 0.47
CA ALA A 208 7.68 5.96 0.60
C ALA A 208 8.35 6.25 -0.74
N VAL A 209 8.17 5.35 -1.70
CA VAL A 209 8.68 5.51 -3.06
C VAL A 209 7.86 6.57 -3.80
N ASN A 210 6.53 6.58 -3.63
CA ASN A 210 5.65 7.57 -4.23
C ASN A 210 5.95 8.99 -3.77
N VAL A 211 6.11 9.21 -2.46
CA VAL A 211 6.49 10.53 -1.93
C VAL A 211 7.80 10.98 -2.58
N ARG A 212 8.83 10.13 -2.57
CA ARG A 212 10.16 10.48 -3.10
C ARG A 212 10.21 10.61 -4.62
N SER A 213 9.33 9.95 -5.37
CA SER A 213 9.23 10.16 -6.82
C SER A 213 8.65 11.54 -7.16
N ASN A 214 7.94 12.18 -6.22
CA ASN A 214 7.37 13.53 -6.42
C ASN A 214 8.31 14.65 -5.94
N ILE A 215 9.11 14.42 -4.89
CA ILE A 215 9.96 15.45 -4.27
C ILE A 215 11.47 15.17 -4.37
N GLY A 216 11.85 14.02 -4.93
CA GLY A 216 13.23 13.57 -5.07
C GLY A 216 13.71 12.65 -3.94
N MET A 217 14.59 11.71 -4.27
CA MET A 217 15.19 10.75 -3.31
C MET A 217 16.02 11.44 -2.21
N ASN A 218 16.62 12.60 -2.54
CA ASN A 218 17.45 13.39 -1.61
C ASN A 218 16.66 14.41 -0.77
N ALA A 219 15.33 14.37 -0.80
CA ALA A 219 14.50 15.29 -0.01
C ALA A 219 14.76 15.13 1.50
N SER A 220 14.62 16.22 2.24
CA SER A 220 14.81 16.19 3.69
C SER A 220 13.76 15.33 4.38
N LYS A 221 14.06 14.87 5.61
CA LYS A 221 13.10 14.07 6.40
C LYS A 221 11.81 14.85 6.67
N GLU A 222 11.94 16.15 6.88
CA GLU A 222 10.83 17.07 7.12
C GLU A 222 9.93 17.21 5.89
N GLU A 223 10.50 17.37 4.69
CA GLU A 223 9.74 17.42 3.44
C GLU A 223 9.03 16.10 3.13
N VAL A 224 9.74 14.98 3.29
CA VAL A 224 9.17 13.63 3.14
C VAL A 224 8.00 13.43 4.10
N TYR A 225 8.19 13.77 5.38
CA TYR A 225 7.15 13.61 6.39
C TYR A 225 5.93 14.49 6.14
N GLN A 226 6.13 15.73 5.69
CA GLN A 226 5.02 16.59 5.31
C GLN A 226 4.20 15.98 4.16
N LYS A 227 4.84 15.31 3.21
CA LYS A 227 4.12 14.59 2.14
C LYS A 227 3.39 13.35 2.61
N TYR A 228 3.93 12.60 3.58
CA TYR A 228 3.15 11.53 4.21
C TYR A 228 1.91 12.06 4.91
N LYS A 229 2.03 13.20 5.61
CA LYS A 229 0.89 13.85 6.25
C LYS A 229 -0.17 14.25 5.22
N ASP A 230 0.22 14.96 4.15
CA ASP A 230 -0.71 15.36 3.08
C ASP A 230 -1.45 14.14 2.50
N LEU A 231 -0.71 13.05 2.25
CA LEU A 231 -1.24 11.80 1.66
C LEU A 231 -2.23 11.09 2.60
N ILE A 232 -1.93 11.06 3.91
CA ILE A 232 -2.82 10.48 4.92
C ILE A 232 -4.03 11.37 5.21
N GLU A 233 -3.92 12.69 5.08
CA GLU A 233 -5.06 13.60 5.28
C GLU A 233 -6.05 13.54 4.11
N LYS A 234 -5.55 13.39 2.88
CA LYS A 234 -6.37 13.57 1.66
C LYS A 234 -6.77 12.27 0.98
N ASP A 235 -5.84 11.32 0.83
CA ASP A 235 -6.03 10.17 -0.05
C ASP A 235 -6.31 8.89 0.73
N TYR A 236 -5.57 8.66 1.81
CA TYR A 236 -5.88 7.59 2.74
C TYR A 236 -6.84 8.17 3.74
N THR A 237 -8.16 8.23 3.51
CA THR A 237 -9.13 8.79 4.48
C THR A 237 -9.96 7.71 5.17
N LEU A 238 -10.40 7.94 6.41
CA LEU A 238 -11.28 7.00 7.12
C LEU A 238 -12.75 7.24 6.76
N ASN A 239 -13.16 6.78 5.59
CA ASN A 239 -14.54 6.85 5.13
C ASN A 239 -14.94 5.64 4.28
N ILE A 240 -16.24 5.53 4.00
CA ILE A 240 -16.85 4.41 3.27
C ILE A 240 -16.50 4.33 1.78
N SER A 241 -15.94 5.41 1.21
CA SER A 241 -15.42 5.36 -0.17
C SER A 241 -14.09 4.63 -0.28
N ARG A 242 -13.35 4.50 0.84
CA ARG A 242 -12.06 3.83 0.89
C ARG A 242 -12.06 2.54 1.70
N ILE A 243 -12.67 2.57 2.87
CA ILE A 243 -12.69 1.43 3.79
C ILE A 243 -13.92 0.57 3.48
N ASP A 244 -13.67 -0.64 3.01
CA ASP A 244 -14.67 -1.64 2.61
C ASP A 244 -15.03 -2.64 3.72
N GLY A 245 -14.31 -2.59 4.85
CA GLY A 245 -14.49 -3.45 6.00
C GLY A 245 -13.79 -4.81 5.90
N PHE A 246 -12.97 -5.03 4.88
CA PHE A 246 -12.17 -6.24 4.75
C PHE A 246 -10.82 -6.08 5.47
N ALA A 247 -10.33 -7.19 6.02
CA ALA A 247 -9.12 -7.19 6.85
C ALA A 247 -7.84 -6.89 6.05
N ASP A 248 -7.82 -7.21 4.75
CA ASP A 248 -6.74 -6.86 3.82
C ASP A 248 -6.62 -5.34 3.69
N SER A 249 -7.70 -4.64 3.35
CA SER A 249 -7.77 -3.17 3.24
C SER A 249 -7.30 -2.47 4.52
N GLU A 250 -7.67 -2.98 5.69
CA GLU A 250 -7.17 -2.48 6.99
C GLU A 250 -5.65 -2.70 7.16
N SER A 251 -5.13 -3.85 6.71
CA SER A 251 -3.72 -4.23 6.83
C SER A 251 -2.80 -3.25 6.08
N TYR A 252 -3.22 -2.82 4.88
CA TYR A 252 -2.53 -1.78 4.11
C TYR A 252 -2.37 -0.51 4.96
N ASP A 253 -3.48 0.06 5.43
CA ASP A 253 -3.46 1.40 6.06
C ASP A 253 -2.81 1.39 7.44
N LEU A 254 -2.97 0.30 8.19
CA LEU A 254 -2.27 0.09 9.46
C LEU A 254 -0.75 0.05 9.25
N GLY A 255 -0.29 -0.73 8.28
CA GLY A 255 1.13 -0.84 7.97
C GLY A 255 1.71 0.44 7.38
N GLY A 256 1.00 1.10 6.47
CA GLY A 256 1.39 2.38 5.88
C GLY A 256 1.62 3.46 6.95
N ALA A 257 0.63 3.68 7.83
CA ALA A 257 0.76 4.66 8.92
C ALA A 257 1.87 4.27 9.92
N ALA A 258 1.95 2.99 10.30
CA ALA A 258 2.98 2.53 11.22
C ALA A 258 4.40 2.65 10.65
N GLY A 259 4.58 2.34 9.36
CA GLY A 259 5.84 2.46 8.65
C GLY A 259 6.34 3.91 8.56
N VAL A 260 5.44 4.84 8.25
CA VAL A 260 5.74 6.29 8.27
C VAL A 260 6.23 6.74 9.65
N LEU A 261 5.55 6.31 10.72
CA LEU A 261 5.94 6.63 12.10
C LEU A 261 7.25 5.97 12.51
N LEU A 262 7.53 4.75 12.04
CA LEU A 262 8.81 4.07 12.24
C LEU A 262 9.95 4.82 11.54
N GLU A 263 9.77 5.18 10.28
CA GLU A 263 10.77 5.95 9.52
C GLU A 263 11.08 7.30 10.19
N LYS A 264 10.04 8.00 10.67
CA LYS A 264 10.19 9.26 11.38
C LYS A 264 10.93 9.10 12.71
N ASN A 265 10.56 8.11 13.52
CA ASN A 265 10.98 8.02 14.92
C ASN A 265 12.24 7.17 15.15
N LYS A 266 12.59 6.28 14.22
CA LYS A 266 13.77 5.43 14.33
C LYS A 266 14.95 6.05 13.57
N LYS A 267 16.13 6.04 14.21
CA LYS A 267 17.36 6.62 13.63
C LYS A 267 17.99 5.70 12.57
N ASP A 268 17.82 4.40 12.73
CA ASP A 268 18.31 3.37 11.82
C ASP A 268 17.14 2.55 11.24
N LYS A 269 17.49 1.64 10.33
CA LYS A 269 16.55 0.74 9.63
C LYS A 269 16.49 -0.66 10.25
N SER A 270 16.93 -0.84 11.50
CA SER A 270 16.96 -2.19 12.12
C SER A 270 15.58 -2.84 12.18
N TRP A 271 14.52 -2.01 12.28
CA TRP A 271 13.13 -2.44 12.26
C TRP A 271 12.73 -3.16 10.96
N GLN A 272 13.40 -2.90 9.82
CA GLN A 272 13.16 -3.63 8.57
C GLN A 272 13.47 -5.11 8.74
N LYS A 273 14.54 -5.45 9.48
CA LYS A 273 14.88 -6.85 9.78
C LYS A 273 13.90 -7.52 10.72
N GLU A 274 13.27 -6.79 11.64
CA GLU A 274 12.18 -7.35 12.46
C GLU A 274 10.96 -7.68 11.58
N ALA A 275 10.64 -6.82 10.60
CA ALA A 275 9.56 -7.04 9.65
C ALA A 275 9.82 -8.23 8.70
N GLU A 276 11.04 -8.33 8.16
CA GLU A 276 11.49 -9.47 7.35
C GLU A 276 11.41 -10.81 8.11
N ASN A 277 11.43 -10.77 9.45
CA ASN A 277 11.26 -11.94 10.32
C ASN A 277 9.82 -12.11 10.86
N GLY A 278 8.82 -11.50 10.20
CA GLY A 278 7.40 -11.76 10.46
C GLY A 278 6.76 -10.93 11.58
N THR A 279 7.35 -9.79 11.94
CA THR A 279 6.74 -8.86 12.92
C THR A 279 6.09 -7.69 12.18
N SER A 280 4.80 -7.44 12.42
CA SER A 280 4.10 -6.34 11.71
C SER A 280 4.67 -4.96 12.11
N LEU A 281 4.54 -3.97 11.21
CA LEU A 281 5.02 -2.61 11.49
C LEU A 281 4.33 -1.99 12.71
N VAL A 282 3.05 -2.29 12.92
CA VAL A 282 2.29 -1.88 14.12
C VAL A 282 2.93 -2.45 15.38
N GLU A 283 3.28 -3.74 15.40
CA GLU A 283 3.95 -4.37 16.54
C GLU A 283 5.30 -3.75 16.83
N ILE A 284 6.13 -3.54 15.80
CA ILE A 284 7.46 -2.97 15.95
C ILE A 284 7.39 -1.53 16.46
N LEU A 285 6.43 -0.74 15.97
CA LEU A 285 6.20 0.64 16.41
C LEU A 285 5.77 0.71 17.88
N LEU A 286 4.83 -0.16 18.26
CA LEU A 286 4.12 -0.05 19.53
C LEU A 286 4.75 -0.85 20.68
N LYS A 287 5.77 -1.69 20.43
CA LYS A 287 6.36 -2.59 21.45
C LYS A 287 6.79 -1.90 22.74
N ASP A 288 7.31 -0.68 22.66
CA ASP A 288 7.81 0.10 23.80
C ASP A 288 6.86 1.22 24.25
N VAL A 289 5.66 1.29 23.67
CA VAL A 289 4.66 2.31 24.00
C VAL A 289 3.82 1.85 25.18
N LYS A 290 3.57 2.74 26.15
CA LYS A 290 2.64 2.48 27.26
C LYS A 290 1.20 2.73 26.80
N SER A 291 0.32 1.74 26.96
CA SER A 291 -1.09 1.90 26.65
C SER A 291 -1.78 2.87 27.62
N VAL A 292 -2.74 3.62 27.09
CA VAL A 292 -3.66 4.46 27.85
C VAL A 292 -5.09 4.08 27.47
N PRO A 293 -5.95 3.66 28.43
CA PRO A 293 -7.33 3.27 28.15
C PRO A 293 -8.09 4.29 27.31
N GLN A 294 -8.78 3.80 26.28
CA GLN A 294 -9.63 4.59 25.39
C GLN A 294 -11.08 4.11 25.45
N GLN A 295 -11.98 5.02 25.10
CA GLN A 295 -13.37 4.69 24.77
C GLN A 295 -13.52 4.66 23.26
N PRO A 296 -14.41 3.81 22.71
CA PRO A 296 -14.73 3.85 21.29
C PRO A 296 -15.18 5.25 20.84
N SER A 297 -14.75 5.65 19.65
CA SER A 297 -15.12 6.91 19.03
C SER A 297 -16.47 6.80 18.32
N GLN A 298 -17.24 7.88 18.33
CA GLN A 298 -18.54 7.92 17.65
C GLN A 298 -18.37 7.88 16.14
N GLU A 299 -17.27 8.42 15.63
CA GLU A 299 -16.89 8.44 14.23
C GLU A 299 -16.68 7.02 13.69
N ILE A 300 -15.92 6.18 14.40
CA ILE A 300 -15.71 4.79 14.00
C ILE A 300 -16.99 3.96 14.16
N GLU A 301 -17.79 4.22 15.20
CA GLU A 301 -19.11 3.58 15.33
C GLU A 301 -20.05 3.88 14.17
N LYS A 302 -20.02 5.12 13.66
CA LYS A 302 -20.77 5.51 12.47
C LYS A 302 -20.23 4.80 11.23
N LEU A 303 -18.91 4.81 11.03
CA LEU A 303 -18.26 4.20 9.87
C LEU A 303 -18.54 2.69 9.78
N ILE A 304 -18.48 1.95 10.90
CA ILE A 304 -18.80 0.52 10.92
C ILE A 304 -20.26 0.24 10.50
N LYS A 305 -21.20 1.12 10.86
CA LYS A 305 -22.60 0.99 10.41
C LYS A 305 -22.72 1.22 8.91
N GLU A 306 -22.08 2.26 8.38
CA GLU A 306 -22.05 2.55 6.94
C GLU A 306 -21.43 1.40 6.13
N ILE A 307 -20.34 0.80 6.64
CA ILE A 307 -19.70 -0.39 6.05
C ILE A 307 -20.70 -1.56 5.99
N ALA A 308 -21.37 -1.84 7.10
CA ALA A 308 -22.33 -2.94 7.17
C ALA A 308 -23.54 -2.75 6.24
N GLU A 309 -24.00 -1.51 6.05
CA GLU A 309 -25.07 -1.17 5.11
C GLU A 309 -24.63 -1.42 3.66
N LYS A 310 -23.45 -0.90 3.26
CA LYS A 310 -22.90 -1.09 1.92
C LYS A 310 -22.64 -2.56 1.57
N GLN A 311 -22.11 -3.34 2.52
CA GLN A 311 -21.89 -4.77 2.33
C GLN A 311 -23.21 -5.53 2.10
N LYS A 312 -24.28 -5.11 2.77
CA LYS A 312 -25.61 -5.69 2.59
C LYS A 312 -26.18 -5.37 1.20
N GLU A 313 -26.08 -4.11 0.76
CA GLU A 313 -26.51 -3.69 -0.58
C GLU A 313 -25.80 -4.51 -1.67
N PHE A 314 -24.48 -4.66 -1.57
CA PHE A 314 -23.70 -5.46 -2.52
C PHE A 314 -24.13 -6.94 -2.56
N GLN A 315 -24.49 -7.53 -1.42
CA GLN A 315 -25.00 -8.91 -1.37
C GLN A 315 -26.43 -9.06 -1.91
N GLU A 316 -27.23 -7.99 -1.91
CA GLU A 316 -28.58 -7.99 -2.45
C GLU A 316 -28.58 -7.78 -3.97
N GLU A 317 -27.65 -6.99 -4.51
CA GLU A 317 -27.49 -6.76 -5.96
C GLU A 317 -26.90 -7.96 -6.71
N ASN A 318 -26.17 -8.84 -6.02
CA ASN A 318 -25.50 -10.01 -6.61
C ASN A 318 -26.21 -11.34 -6.33
N LYS A 319 -27.49 -11.31 -5.91
CA LYS A 319 -28.38 -12.47 -5.77
C LYS A 319 -29.37 -12.57 -6.93
#